data_AF-A0A7C8CKT2-F1
#
_entry.id   AF-A0A7C8CKT2-F1
#
_cell.length_a   1.000
_cell.length_b   1.000
_cell.length_c   1.000
_cell.angle_alpha   90.00
_cell.angle_beta   90.00
_cell.angle_gamma   90.00
#
_symmetry.space_group_name_H-M   'P 1'
#
loop_
_entity.id
_entity.type
_entity.pdbx_description
1 polymer ?
#
loop_
_entity_poly.entity_id
_entity_poly.type
_entity_poly.pdbx_seq_one_letter_code
_entity_poly.pdbx_strand_id
1 'polypeptide(L)'
;MINYGQSKLDRGEALSNFEMYSLCQAYFRMRDYERLKACNTVLLPRLEQSGYRHDLGSRLKPDAALVEPLCWQAFAALEIGEFENAMELSLEAQERGNRAAGRYIGGAIFRLRPKLPLMLAYAHQGETQKAMAILNELKSKQSSYFTWGEENAAYLGQAYLLLGQPESAIKILEDGHLFQDDKYRAALRRVMLAKAKKSVGRLDEARSLLEQLANDPIVRESRDILYVVLLELSELLAQQGGFVSAEQHLRRAVDATEGVRATLSTEAAKIGFSRGLQAAYGLLVEVLVEQGKAREGLEYAERGKARALVDTLASKSVFPRKRLSQDTSALLLEFENLQTQGKSSG
;
A
#
# COMPACT_ATOMS: atom_id res chain seq x y z
N MET A 1 -9.49 17.30 3.78
CA MET A 1 -9.88 16.76 5.10
C MET A 1 -8.70 16.60 6.07
N ILE A 2 -7.53 16.11 5.64
CA ILE A 2 -6.31 16.07 6.49
C ILE A 2 -6.01 17.44 7.09
N ASN A 3 -5.93 18.48 6.23
CA ASN A 3 -5.64 19.85 6.68
C ASN A 3 -6.66 20.42 7.66
N TYR A 4 -7.86 19.87 7.74
CA TYR A 4 -8.88 20.34 8.68
C TYR A 4 -8.76 19.65 10.04
N GLY A 5 -8.68 18.30 10.05
CA GLY A 5 -8.52 17.54 11.29
C GLY A 5 -7.16 17.76 11.96
N GLN A 6 -6.07 17.74 11.18
CA GLN A 6 -4.72 17.96 11.71
C GLN A 6 -4.55 19.38 12.22
N SER A 7 -5.05 20.39 11.51
CA SER A 7 -4.97 21.79 11.94
C SER A 7 -5.71 22.06 13.25
N LYS A 8 -6.84 21.39 13.49
CA LYS A 8 -7.54 21.45 14.78
C LYS A 8 -6.73 20.80 15.92
N LEU A 9 -6.16 19.63 15.65
CA LEU A 9 -5.24 18.93 16.57
C LEU A 9 -4.04 19.83 16.93
N ASP A 10 -3.43 20.48 15.94
CA ASP A 10 -2.30 21.39 16.13
C ASP A 10 -2.67 22.63 16.96
N ARG A 11 -3.94 23.04 16.92
CA ARG A 11 -4.51 24.11 17.77
C ARG A 11 -4.97 23.62 19.15
N GLY A 12 -4.79 22.32 19.47
CA GLY A 12 -5.23 21.72 20.73
C GLY A 12 -6.74 21.52 20.87
N GLU A 13 -7.49 21.59 19.75
CA GLU A 13 -8.94 21.37 19.75
C GLU A 13 -9.28 19.87 19.83
N ALA A 14 -10.34 19.52 20.56
CA ALA A 14 -10.85 18.16 20.62
C ALA A 14 -11.57 17.79 19.31
N LEU A 15 -11.15 16.69 18.68
CA LEU A 15 -11.81 16.14 17.49
C LEU A 15 -13.01 15.27 17.87
N SER A 16 -14.11 15.41 17.13
CA SER A 16 -15.24 14.48 17.17
C SER A 16 -14.86 13.08 16.68
N ASN A 17 -15.70 12.07 16.93
CA ASN A 17 -15.44 10.72 16.43
C ASN A 17 -15.41 10.66 14.89
N PHE A 18 -16.21 11.49 14.22
CA PHE A 18 -16.20 11.59 12.76
C PHE A 18 -14.93 12.24 12.24
N GLU A 19 -14.48 13.35 12.83
CA GLU A 19 -13.23 14.01 12.44
C GLU A 19 -12.02 13.09 12.68
N MET A 20 -11.98 12.36 13.81
CA MET A 20 -10.95 11.34 14.06
C MET A 20 -11.02 10.21 13.04
N TYR A 21 -12.21 9.71 12.72
CA TYR A 21 -12.40 8.69 11.69
C TYR A 21 -11.86 9.15 10.33
N SER A 22 -12.19 10.36 9.89
CA SER A 22 -11.70 10.94 8.65
C SER A 22 -10.18 11.17 8.66
N LEU A 23 -9.60 11.53 9.80
CA LEU A 23 -8.16 11.68 9.96
C LEU A 23 -7.44 10.32 9.85
N CYS A 24 -7.89 9.31 10.58
CA CYS A 24 -7.31 7.96 10.50
C CYS A 24 -7.44 7.40 9.08
N GLN A 25 -8.59 7.58 8.41
CA GLN A 25 -8.77 7.20 7.01
C GLN A 25 -7.73 7.85 6.11
N ALA A 26 -7.43 9.11 6.35
CA ALA A 26 -6.49 9.83 5.53
C ALA A 26 -5.06 9.37 5.75
N TYR A 27 -4.66 9.03 6.99
CA TYR A 27 -3.39 8.35 7.25
C TYR A 27 -3.27 7.02 6.52
N PHE A 28 -4.33 6.20 6.54
CA PHE A 28 -4.39 4.97 5.75
C PHE A 28 -4.20 5.23 4.25
N ARG A 29 -4.91 6.20 3.69
CA ARG A 29 -4.81 6.56 2.25
C ARG A 29 -3.43 7.09 1.85
N MET A 30 -2.74 7.76 2.77
CA MET A 30 -1.35 8.22 2.56
C MET A 30 -0.31 7.14 2.85
N ARG A 31 -0.74 5.94 3.26
CA ARG A 31 0.13 4.84 3.70
C ARG A 31 1.03 5.21 4.89
N ASP A 32 0.60 6.16 5.71
CA ASP A 32 1.25 6.50 6.98
C ASP A 32 0.73 5.57 8.08
N TYR A 33 1.22 4.32 8.08
CA TYR A 33 0.70 3.27 8.94
C TYR A 33 1.00 3.47 10.43
N GLU A 34 2.03 4.22 10.76
CA GLU A 34 2.33 4.58 12.15
C GLU A 34 1.33 5.60 12.67
N ARG A 35 1.07 6.69 11.92
CA ARG A 35 0.02 7.63 12.32
C ARG A 35 -1.37 7.00 12.27
N LEU A 36 -1.61 6.07 11.35
CA LEU A 36 -2.83 5.26 11.36
C LEU A 36 -2.96 4.47 12.67
N LYS A 37 -1.92 3.74 13.06
CA LYS A 37 -1.89 2.95 14.30
C LYS A 37 -2.11 3.84 15.53
N ALA A 38 -1.37 4.94 15.63
CA ALA A 38 -1.51 5.91 16.71
C ALA A 38 -2.90 6.57 16.74
N CYS A 39 -3.49 6.86 15.58
CA CYS A 39 -4.84 7.41 15.47
C CYS A 39 -5.88 6.39 15.95
N ASN A 40 -5.70 5.11 15.61
CA ASN A 40 -6.62 4.03 15.98
C ASN A 40 -6.60 3.68 17.47
N THR A 41 -5.48 3.85 18.18
CA THR A 41 -5.46 3.67 19.65
C THR A 41 -6.41 4.61 20.37
N VAL A 42 -6.68 5.79 19.78
CA VAL A 42 -7.64 6.77 20.30
C VAL A 42 -9.04 6.56 19.71
N LEU A 43 -9.14 6.30 18.40
CA LEU A 43 -10.43 6.20 17.71
C LEU A 43 -11.22 4.95 18.12
N LEU A 44 -10.61 3.76 18.12
CA LEU A 44 -11.35 2.51 18.30
C LEU A 44 -12.12 2.44 19.63
N PRO A 45 -11.53 2.79 20.80
CA PRO A 45 -12.28 2.79 22.06
C PRO A 45 -13.47 3.76 22.05
N ARG A 46 -13.31 4.92 21.41
CA ARG A 46 -14.39 5.93 21.29
C ARG A 46 -15.54 5.44 20.41
N LEU A 47 -15.21 4.74 19.31
CA LEU A 47 -16.20 4.13 18.43
C LEU A 47 -16.91 2.97 19.10
N GLU A 48 -16.21 2.15 19.87
CA GLU A 48 -16.82 1.04 20.61
C GLU A 48 -17.83 1.54 21.64
N GLN A 49 -17.55 2.67 22.30
CA GLN A 49 -18.47 3.27 23.28
C GLN A 49 -19.73 3.86 22.64
N SER A 50 -19.62 4.53 21.49
CA SER A 50 -20.70 5.42 21.02
C SER A 50 -21.00 5.41 19.52
N GLY A 51 -20.13 4.78 18.72
CA GLY A 51 -20.11 4.89 17.27
C GLY A 51 -19.76 6.32 16.83
N TYR A 52 -20.33 6.80 15.73
CA TYR A 52 -20.21 8.21 15.34
C TYR A 52 -21.41 8.71 14.53
N ARG A 53 -21.50 10.03 14.38
CA ARG A 53 -22.51 10.69 13.53
C ARG A 53 -21.80 11.42 12.40
N HIS A 54 -22.22 11.17 11.17
CA HIS A 54 -21.80 11.95 10.01
C HIS A 54 -22.39 13.36 10.07
N ASP A 55 -21.72 14.31 9.42
CA ASP A 55 -22.20 15.70 9.29
C ASP A 55 -23.58 15.80 8.61
N LEU A 56 -23.90 14.83 7.74
CA LEU A 56 -25.21 14.70 7.07
C LEU A 56 -26.30 14.07 7.97
N GLY A 57 -26.04 13.89 9.27
CA GLY A 57 -27.02 13.46 10.29
C GLY A 57 -27.12 11.96 10.53
N SER A 58 -26.63 11.12 9.60
CA SER A 58 -26.61 9.66 9.71
C SER A 58 -25.72 9.18 10.87
N ARG A 59 -26.24 8.27 11.71
CA ARG A 59 -25.50 7.70 12.85
C ARG A 59 -25.10 6.26 12.58
N LEU A 60 -23.81 5.96 12.71
CA LEU A 60 -23.28 4.61 12.75
C LEU A 60 -23.12 4.18 14.20
N LYS A 61 -23.77 3.08 14.57
CA LYS A 61 -23.63 2.38 15.85
C LYS A 61 -22.25 1.69 15.95
N PRO A 62 -21.76 1.38 17.17
CA PRO A 62 -20.43 0.82 17.41
C PRO A 62 -19.99 -0.29 16.46
N ASP A 63 -20.73 -1.41 16.37
CA ASP A 63 -20.35 -2.54 15.50
C ASP A 63 -20.14 -2.14 14.04
N ALA A 64 -20.97 -1.24 13.49
CA ALA A 64 -20.82 -0.77 12.11
C ALA A 64 -19.67 0.24 11.95
N ALA A 65 -19.49 1.11 12.95
CA ALA A 65 -18.45 2.13 12.94
C ALA A 65 -17.03 1.54 13.00
N LEU A 66 -16.86 0.38 13.62
CA LEU A 66 -15.57 -0.30 13.78
C LEU A 66 -15.08 -1.05 12.53
N VAL A 67 -15.98 -1.41 11.59
CA VAL A 67 -15.64 -2.28 10.45
C VAL A 67 -14.54 -1.68 9.57
N GLU A 68 -14.70 -0.44 9.11
CA GLU A 68 -13.74 0.20 8.21
C GLU A 68 -12.38 0.46 8.86
N PRO A 69 -12.27 1.01 10.09
CA PRO A 69 -10.98 1.18 10.77
C PRO A 69 -10.22 -0.14 10.97
N LEU A 70 -10.92 -1.23 11.31
CA LEU A 70 -10.32 -2.56 11.38
C LEU A 70 -9.83 -3.03 10.00
N CYS A 71 -10.62 -2.81 8.94
CA CYS A 71 -10.20 -3.14 7.57
C CYS A 71 -8.96 -2.33 7.14
N TRP A 72 -8.87 -1.04 7.46
CA TRP A 72 -7.69 -0.22 7.13
C TRP A 72 -6.43 -0.76 7.80
N GLN A 73 -6.53 -1.18 9.07
CA GLN A 73 -5.42 -1.84 9.75
C GLN A 73 -5.07 -3.18 9.10
N ALA A 74 -6.07 -3.98 8.71
CA ALA A 74 -5.84 -5.24 8.03
C ALA A 74 -5.13 -5.05 6.68
N PHE A 75 -5.53 -4.06 5.86
CA PHE A 75 -4.83 -3.73 4.62
C PHE A 75 -3.42 -3.20 4.87
N ALA A 76 -3.23 -2.35 5.88
CA ALA A 76 -1.89 -1.90 6.27
C ALA A 76 -1.00 -3.08 6.65
N ALA A 77 -1.51 -4.02 7.44
CA ALA A 77 -0.82 -5.24 7.84
C ALA A 77 -0.44 -6.12 6.62
N LEU A 78 -1.33 -6.26 5.63
CA LEU A 78 -1.01 -6.96 4.37
C LEU A 78 0.16 -6.33 3.62
N GLU A 79 0.17 -4.99 3.52
CA GLU A 79 1.18 -4.26 2.77
C GLU A 79 2.57 -4.38 3.40
N ILE A 80 2.65 -4.42 4.74
CA ILE A 80 3.90 -4.61 5.47
C ILE A 80 4.28 -6.09 5.66
N GLY A 81 3.42 -7.02 5.22
CA GLY A 81 3.65 -8.46 5.24
C GLY A 81 3.29 -9.18 6.54
N GLU A 82 2.52 -8.55 7.43
CA GLU A 82 1.99 -9.14 8.66
C GLU A 82 0.66 -9.88 8.37
N PHE A 83 0.74 -11.02 7.68
CA PHE A 83 -0.45 -11.73 7.18
C PHE A 83 -1.35 -12.30 8.30
N GLU A 84 -0.77 -12.78 9.39
CA GLU A 84 -1.51 -13.30 10.54
C GLU A 84 -2.31 -12.18 11.23
N ASN A 85 -1.67 -11.04 11.47
CA ASN A 85 -2.32 -9.84 12.04
C ASN A 85 -3.44 -9.34 11.11
N ALA A 86 -3.19 -9.30 9.79
CA ALA A 86 -4.20 -8.94 8.81
C ALA A 86 -5.43 -9.88 8.87
N MET A 87 -5.21 -11.17 9.06
CA MET A 87 -6.27 -12.17 9.20
C MET A 87 -7.08 -11.95 10.49
N GLU A 88 -6.42 -11.77 11.64
CA GLU A 88 -7.08 -11.51 12.92
C GLU A 88 -7.97 -10.26 12.86
N LEU A 89 -7.43 -9.14 12.38
CA LEU A 89 -8.16 -7.89 12.21
C LEU A 89 -9.35 -8.03 11.25
N SER A 90 -9.18 -8.81 10.18
CA SER A 90 -10.25 -9.05 9.20
C SER A 90 -11.37 -9.92 9.78
N LEU A 91 -11.02 -10.92 10.59
CA LEU A 91 -12.01 -11.77 11.28
C LEU A 91 -12.80 -10.96 12.30
N GLU A 92 -12.14 -10.11 13.10
CA GLU A 92 -12.85 -9.22 14.02
C GLU A 92 -13.80 -8.28 13.27
N ALA A 93 -13.31 -7.65 12.19
CA ALA A 93 -14.13 -6.77 11.36
C ALA A 93 -15.34 -7.50 10.77
N GLN A 94 -15.17 -8.77 10.38
CA GLN A 94 -16.26 -9.60 9.86
C GLN A 94 -17.31 -9.89 10.93
N GLU A 95 -16.92 -10.22 12.16
CA GLU A 95 -17.86 -10.42 13.26
C GLU A 95 -18.66 -9.16 13.58
N ARG A 96 -17.98 -8.02 13.66
CA ARG A 96 -18.59 -6.70 13.87
C ARG A 96 -19.58 -6.39 12.75
N GLY A 97 -19.16 -6.59 11.50
CA GLY A 97 -20.00 -6.41 10.32
C GLY A 97 -21.24 -7.30 10.31
N ASN A 98 -21.11 -8.56 10.71
CA ASN A 98 -22.23 -9.50 10.82
C ASN A 98 -23.26 -9.06 11.88
N ARG A 99 -22.81 -8.57 13.04
CA ARG A 99 -23.71 -8.01 14.08
C ARG A 99 -24.42 -6.73 13.62
N ALA A 100 -23.77 -5.94 12.77
CA ALA A 100 -24.36 -4.74 12.18
C ALA A 100 -25.37 -5.04 11.04
N ALA A 101 -25.22 -6.17 10.34
CA ALA A 101 -25.77 -6.40 9.00
C ALA A 101 -27.30 -6.47 8.86
N GLY A 102 -28.08 -6.46 9.95
CA GLY A 102 -29.55 -6.38 9.90
C GLY A 102 -30.12 -4.97 10.13
N ARG A 103 -29.26 -3.98 10.41
CA ARG A 103 -29.68 -2.69 10.98
C ARG A 103 -29.52 -1.49 10.03
N TYR A 104 -28.97 -1.69 8.84
CA TYR A 104 -28.68 -0.63 7.88
C TYR A 104 -29.10 -1.02 6.47
N ILE A 105 -29.75 -0.08 5.77
CA ILE A 105 -29.91 -0.15 4.32
C ILE A 105 -28.51 -0.14 3.72
N GLY A 106 -28.18 -1.15 2.91
CA GLY A 106 -26.81 -1.34 2.40
C GLY A 106 -25.85 -2.08 3.34
N GLY A 107 -26.33 -2.66 4.46
CA GLY A 107 -25.52 -3.40 5.44
C GLY A 107 -24.73 -4.61 4.90
N ALA A 108 -24.95 -4.98 3.63
CA ALA A 108 -24.08 -5.90 2.90
C ALA A 108 -22.63 -5.39 2.84
N ILE A 109 -22.39 -4.09 2.74
CA ILE A 109 -21.02 -3.54 2.67
C ILE A 109 -20.19 -3.93 3.89
N PHE A 110 -20.78 -3.88 5.09
CA PHE A 110 -20.11 -4.24 6.34
C PHE A 110 -19.78 -5.73 6.42
N ARG A 111 -20.50 -6.59 5.71
CA ARG A 111 -20.21 -8.03 5.63
C ARG A 111 -19.19 -8.39 4.56
N LEU A 112 -19.11 -7.59 3.50
CA LEU A 112 -18.27 -7.88 2.34
C LEU A 112 -16.89 -7.23 2.45
N ARG A 113 -16.81 -6.03 3.02
CA ARG A 113 -15.54 -5.30 3.14
C ARG A 113 -14.44 -6.09 3.88
N PRO A 114 -14.69 -6.73 5.04
CA PRO A 114 -13.67 -7.48 5.76
C PRO A 114 -13.13 -8.70 5.00
N LYS A 115 -13.89 -9.19 4.02
CA LYS A 115 -13.53 -10.37 3.23
C LYS A 115 -12.40 -10.09 2.25
N LEU A 116 -12.23 -8.85 1.82
CA LEU A 116 -11.16 -8.46 0.90
C LEU A 116 -9.76 -8.64 1.52
N PRO A 117 -9.44 -8.04 2.68
CA PRO A 117 -8.14 -8.27 3.30
C PRO A 117 -7.97 -9.71 3.80
N LEU A 118 -9.05 -10.37 4.27
CA LEU A 118 -9.00 -11.77 4.67
C LEU A 118 -8.63 -12.71 3.51
N MET A 119 -9.26 -12.51 2.34
CA MET A 119 -8.95 -13.26 1.11
C MET A 119 -7.48 -13.10 0.72
N LEU A 120 -6.96 -11.87 0.74
CA LEU A 120 -5.57 -11.59 0.41
C LEU A 120 -4.61 -12.22 1.42
N ALA A 121 -4.92 -12.19 2.72
CA ALA A 121 -4.12 -12.84 3.76
C ALA A 121 -4.03 -14.36 3.50
N TYR A 122 -5.17 -15.02 3.24
CA TYR A 122 -5.17 -16.44 2.89
C TYR A 122 -4.39 -16.73 1.61
N ALA A 123 -4.54 -15.91 0.57
CA ALA A 123 -3.79 -16.09 -0.68
C ALA A 123 -2.28 -15.98 -0.46
N HIS A 124 -1.82 -15.01 0.34
CA HIS A 124 -0.41 -14.84 0.68
C HIS A 124 0.17 -15.99 1.52
N GLN A 125 -0.64 -16.61 2.37
CA GLN A 125 -0.22 -17.79 3.16
C GLN A 125 -0.34 -19.13 2.40
N GLY A 126 -0.76 -19.11 1.13
CA GLY A 126 -0.96 -20.34 0.35
C GLY A 126 -2.21 -21.14 0.74
N GLU A 127 -3.12 -20.54 1.52
CA GLU A 127 -4.42 -21.10 1.91
C GLU A 127 -5.43 -20.99 0.75
N THR A 128 -5.08 -21.58 -0.39
CA THR A 128 -5.77 -21.43 -1.69
C THR A 128 -7.26 -21.74 -1.60
N GLN A 129 -7.65 -22.79 -0.86
CA GLN A 129 -9.05 -23.19 -0.75
C GLN A 129 -9.89 -22.15 0.00
N LYS A 130 -9.36 -21.58 1.10
CA LYS A 130 -10.06 -20.55 1.87
C LYS A 130 -10.16 -19.24 1.08
N ALA A 131 -9.07 -18.84 0.41
CA ALA A 131 -9.06 -17.66 -0.45
C ALA A 131 -10.09 -17.79 -1.59
N MET A 132 -10.12 -18.93 -2.28
CA MET A 132 -11.08 -19.20 -3.36
C MET A 132 -12.53 -19.24 -2.88
N ALA A 133 -12.79 -19.77 -1.68
CA ALA A 133 -14.13 -19.78 -1.10
C ALA A 133 -14.67 -18.35 -0.92
N ILE A 134 -13.85 -17.46 -0.34
CA ILE A 134 -14.20 -16.05 -0.17
C ILE A 134 -14.38 -15.37 -1.53
N LEU A 135 -13.46 -15.60 -2.46
CA LEU A 135 -13.49 -14.99 -3.78
C LEU A 135 -14.79 -15.35 -4.52
N ASN A 136 -15.16 -16.63 -4.51
CA ASN A 136 -16.40 -17.09 -5.14
C ASN A 136 -17.64 -16.48 -4.49
N GLU A 137 -17.62 -16.32 -3.17
CA GLU A 137 -18.70 -15.63 -2.46
C GLU A 137 -18.81 -14.16 -2.89
N LEU A 138 -17.70 -13.42 -2.94
CA LEU A 138 -17.66 -12.03 -3.40
C LEU A 138 -18.16 -11.89 -4.84
N LYS A 139 -17.76 -12.81 -5.72
CA LYS A 139 -18.21 -12.86 -7.12
C LYS A 139 -19.70 -13.16 -7.25
N SER A 140 -20.25 -14.11 -6.48
CA SER A 140 -21.70 -14.41 -6.52
C SER A 140 -22.58 -13.22 -6.11
N LYS A 141 -22.02 -12.27 -5.35
CA LYS A 141 -22.71 -11.06 -4.86
C LYS A 141 -22.41 -9.81 -5.71
N GLN A 142 -21.80 -10.00 -6.88
CA GLN A 142 -21.34 -8.96 -7.80
C GLN A 142 -22.45 -8.10 -8.40
N SER A 143 -23.70 -8.59 -8.47
CA SER A 143 -24.83 -7.85 -9.07
C SER A 143 -25.41 -6.74 -8.17
N SER A 144 -24.98 -6.63 -6.91
CA SER A 144 -25.43 -5.54 -6.03
C SER A 144 -24.59 -4.30 -6.30
N TYR A 145 -25.20 -3.33 -6.99
CA TYR A 145 -24.74 -2.04 -7.54
C TYR A 145 -23.78 -1.14 -6.72
N PHE A 146 -23.26 -1.59 -5.58
CA PHE A 146 -22.44 -0.83 -4.62
C PHE A 146 -21.11 -1.52 -4.26
N THR A 147 -20.85 -2.74 -4.75
CA THR A 147 -19.74 -3.59 -4.29
C THR A 147 -18.48 -3.57 -5.15
N TRP A 148 -18.50 -2.96 -6.34
CA TRP A 148 -17.36 -2.91 -7.27
C TRP A 148 -16.89 -1.48 -7.51
N GLY A 149 -16.30 -0.86 -6.49
CA GLY A 149 -15.40 0.27 -6.71
C GLY A 149 -14.06 -0.21 -7.28
N GLU A 150 -13.34 0.68 -7.95
CA GLU A 150 -11.99 0.48 -8.52
C GLU A 150 -11.01 -0.26 -7.57
N GLU A 151 -11.05 0.10 -6.28
CA GLU A 151 -10.22 -0.51 -5.21
C GLU A 151 -10.50 -2.01 -5.06
N ASN A 152 -11.77 -2.41 -5.12
CA ASN A 152 -12.17 -3.81 -4.91
C ASN A 152 -11.78 -4.68 -6.11
N ALA A 153 -11.87 -4.13 -7.33
CA ALA A 153 -11.40 -4.82 -8.53
C ALA A 153 -9.90 -5.07 -8.48
N ALA A 154 -9.11 -4.09 -8.03
CA ALA A 154 -7.66 -4.25 -7.85
C ALA A 154 -7.33 -5.38 -6.86
N TYR A 155 -7.98 -5.42 -5.69
CA TYR A 155 -7.76 -6.49 -4.70
C TYR A 155 -8.18 -7.88 -5.20
N LEU A 156 -9.28 -7.99 -5.92
CA LEU A 156 -9.73 -9.27 -6.49
C LEU A 156 -8.80 -9.74 -7.61
N GLY A 157 -8.34 -8.82 -8.47
CA GLY A 157 -7.31 -9.10 -9.45
C GLY A 157 -6.00 -9.58 -8.80
N GLN A 158 -5.57 -8.90 -7.74
CA GLN A 158 -4.38 -9.31 -6.97
C GLN A 158 -4.54 -10.71 -6.37
N ALA A 159 -5.69 -11.02 -5.77
CA ALA A 159 -5.95 -12.36 -5.23
C ALA A 159 -5.89 -13.43 -6.32
N TYR A 160 -6.51 -13.19 -7.48
CA TYR A 160 -6.42 -14.12 -8.61
C TYR A 160 -4.97 -14.33 -9.08
N LEU A 161 -4.13 -13.27 -9.11
CA LEU A 161 -2.72 -13.41 -9.45
C LEU A 161 -1.94 -14.24 -8.43
N LEU A 162 -2.16 -14.00 -7.14
CA LEU A 162 -1.53 -14.77 -6.05
C LEU A 162 -1.92 -16.26 -6.09
N LEU A 163 -3.14 -16.55 -6.53
CA LEU A 163 -3.68 -17.90 -6.66
C LEU A 163 -3.34 -18.56 -8.01
N GLY A 164 -2.52 -17.92 -8.86
CA GLY A 164 -2.11 -18.46 -10.15
C GLY A 164 -3.22 -18.53 -11.20
N GLN A 165 -4.20 -17.62 -11.14
CA GLN A 165 -5.34 -17.55 -12.07
C GLN A 165 -5.37 -16.22 -12.84
N PRO A 166 -4.34 -15.90 -13.63
CA PRO A 166 -4.18 -14.58 -14.23
C PRO A 166 -5.25 -14.22 -15.27
N GLU A 167 -5.84 -15.20 -15.98
CA GLU A 167 -6.95 -14.96 -16.92
C GLU A 167 -8.20 -14.47 -16.18
N SER A 168 -8.47 -15.02 -14.99
CA SER A 168 -9.58 -14.57 -14.15
C SER A 168 -9.32 -13.17 -13.59
N ALA A 169 -8.05 -12.85 -13.28
CA ALA A 169 -7.64 -11.50 -12.91
C ALA A 169 -7.92 -10.51 -14.05
N ILE A 170 -7.49 -10.82 -15.28
CA ILE A 170 -7.73 -9.97 -16.46
C ILE A 170 -9.22 -9.66 -16.62
N LYS A 171 -10.07 -10.69 -16.59
CA LYS A 171 -11.52 -10.53 -16.76
C LYS A 171 -12.10 -9.53 -15.75
N ILE A 172 -11.81 -9.72 -14.46
CA ILE A 172 -12.30 -8.83 -13.41
C ILE A 172 -11.74 -7.41 -13.53
N LEU A 173 -10.48 -7.26 -13.93
CA LEU A 173 -9.82 -5.97 -14.02
C LEU A 173 -10.22 -5.18 -15.29
N GLU A 174 -10.64 -5.86 -16.36
CA GLU A 174 -11.21 -5.25 -17.57
C GLU A 174 -12.68 -4.87 -17.38
N ASP A 175 -13.46 -5.69 -16.65
CA ASP A 175 -14.88 -5.44 -16.35
C ASP A 175 -15.09 -4.24 -15.38
N GLY A 176 -14.04 -3.80 -14.69
CA GLY A 176 -14.09 -2.67 -13.76
C GLY A 176 -14.63 -1.39 -14.41
N HIS A 177 -15.80 -0.95 -13.98
CA HIS A 177 -16.39 0.30 -14.46
C HIS A 177 -15.63 1.51 -13.90
N LEU A 178 -15.26 2.43 -14.79
CA LEU A 178 -14.65 3.71 -14.46
C LEU A 178 -15.65 4.54 -13.65
N PHE A 179 -15.53 4.55 -12.32
CA PHE A 179 -16.00 5.72 -11.57
C PHE A 179 -15.04 6.86 -11.90
N GLN A 180 -15.49 7.82 -12.71
CA GLN A 180 -14.65 8.89 -13.27
C GLN A 180 -13.92 9.73 -12.21
N ASP A 181 -14.38 9.73 -10.96
CA ASP A 181 -13.88 10.60 -9.90
C ASP A 181 -12.71 10.02 -9.09
N ASP A 182 -12.41 8.71 -9.16
CA ASP A 182 -11.29 8.11 -8.40
C ASP A 182 -10.19 7.56 -9.31
N LYS A 183 -9.48 8.51 -9.94
CA LYS A 183 -8.38 8.25 -10.86
C LYS A 183 -7.18 7.53 -10.21
N TYR A 184 -6.97 7.72 -8.90
CA TYR A 184 -5.92 7.00 -8.15
C TYR A 184 -6.21 5.49 -8.08
N ARG A 185 -7.42 5.11 -7.67
CA ARG A 185 -7.80 3.69 -7.62
C ARG A 185 -7.84 3.06 -9.01
N ALA A 186 -8.29 3.82 -10.02
CA ALA A 186 -8.26 3.37 -11.41
C ALA A 186 -6.82 3.07 -11.88
N ALA A 187 -5.83 3.87 -11.45
CA ALA A 187 -4.43 3.59 -11.75
C ALA A 187 -3.95 2.27 -11.11
N LEU A 188 -4.27 2.02 -9.83
CA LEU A 188 -3.92 0.75 -9.17
C LEU A 188 -4.53 -0.47 -9.87
N ARG A 189 -5.80 -0.39 -10.29
CA ARG A 189 -6.46 -1.44 -11.09
C ARG A 189 -5.70 -1.71 -12.39
N ARG A 190 -5.34 -0.65 -13.12
CA ARG A 190 -4.61 -0.75 -14.39
C ARG A 190 -3.20 -1.34 -14.20
N VAL A 191 -2.52 -1.04 -13.09
CA VAL A 191 -1.25 -1.71 -12.74
C VAL A 191 -1.46 -3.22 -12.57
N MET A 192 -2.48 -3.62 -11.79
CA MET A 192 -2.80 -5.05 -11.63
C MET A 192 -3.15 -5.71 -12.98
N LEU A 193 -3.84 -4.99 -13.87
CA LEU A 193 -4.17 -5.51 -15.20
C LEU A 193 -2.91 -5.73 -16.04
N ALA A 194 -1.96 -4.79 -16.00
CA ALA A 194 -0.67 -4.95 -16.68
C ALA A 194 0.09 -6.18 -16.16
N LYS A 195 0.14 -6.38 -14.84
CA LYS A 195 0.76 -7.57 -14.22
C LYS A 195 0.09 -8.86 -14.69
N ALA A 196 -1.24 -8.88 -14.73
CA ALA A 196 -1.99 -10.03 -15.21
C ALA A 196 -1.72 -10.32 -16.69
N LYS A 197 -1.71 -9.29 -17.55
CA LYS A 197 -1.34 -9.43 -18.97
C LYS A 197 0.09 -9.93 -19.15
N LYS A 198 1.05 -9.44 -18.34
CA LYS A 198 2.44 -9.91 -18.32
C LYS A 198 2.50 -11.41 -18.01
N SER A 199 1.78 -11.87 -16.99
CA SER A 199 1.81 -13.28 -16.56
C SER A 199 1.23 -14.27 -17.58
N VAL A 200 0.39 -13.82 -18.52
CA VAL A 200 -0.13 -14.66 -19.62
C VAL A 200 0.61 -14.44 -20.94
N GLY A 201 1.74 -13.72 -20.93
CA GLY A 201 2.55 -13.46 -22.13
C GLY A 201 2.01 -12.37 -23.06
N ARG A 202 0.97 -11.61 -22.67
CA ARG A 202 0.45 -10.46 -23.44
C ARG A 202 1.34 -9.22 -23.22
N LEU A 203 2.62 -9.35 -23.57
CA LEU A 203 3.68 -8.39 -23.22
C LEU A 203 3.47 -7.02 -23.85
N ASP A 204 3.06 -6.95 -25.12
CA ASP A 204 2.86 -5.66 -25.82
C ASP A 204 1.70 -4.85 -25.21
N GLU A 205 0.62 -5.54 -24.82
CA GLU A 205 -0.51 -4.89 -24.15
C GLU A 205 -0.16 -4.43 -22.73
N ALA A 206 0.59 -5.24 -21.99
CA ALA A 206 1.08 -4.86 -20.66
C ALA A 206 1.99 -3.64 -20.75
N ARG A 207 2.92 -3.64 -21.73
CA ARG A 207 3.83 -2.53 -21.99
C ARG A 207 3.09 -1.25 -22.32
N SER A 208 2.18 -1.29 -23.30
CA SER A 208 1.41 -0.11 -23.71
C SER A 208 0.63 0.48 -22.54
N LEU A 209 0.03 -0.38 -21.70
CA LEU A 209 -0.70 0.05 -20.50
C LEU A 209 0.22 0.72 -19.46
N LEU A 210 1.41 0.15 -19.22
CA LEU A 210 2.39 0.69 -18.28
C LEU A 210 3.01 2.01 -18.78
N GLU A 211 3.31 2.12 -20.08
CA GLU A 211 3.80 3.36 -20.69
C GLU A 211 2.75 4.48 -20.61
N GLN A 212 1.47 4.17 -20.81
CA GLN A 212 0.38 5.12 -20.60
C GLN A 212 0.30 5.57 -19.13
N LEU A 213 0.36 4.63 -18.18
CA LEU A 213 0.35 4.94 -16.75
C LEU A 213 1.56 5.79 -16.33
N ALA A 214 2.76 5.49 -16.84
CA ALA A 214 3.98 6.24 -16.51
C ALA A 214 3.93 7.71 -16.97
N ASN A 215 3.08 8.01 -17.94
CA ASN A 215 2.86 9.35 -18.49
C ASN A 215 1.60 10.03 -17.95
N ASP A 216 0.75 9.33 -17.19
CA ASP A 216 -0.45 9.89 -16.57
C ASP A 216 -0.05 10.92 -15.49
N PRO A 217 -0.56 12.16 -15.52
CA PRO A 217 -0.21 13.19 -14.54
C PRO A 217 -0.42 12.76 -13.09
N ILE A 218 -1.49 12.01 -12.81
CA ILE A 218 -1.84 11.59 -11.45
C ILE A 218 -0.86 10.55 -10.94
N VAL A 219 -0.46 9.63 -11.81
CA VAL A 219 0.58 8.65 -11.49
C VAL A 219 1.91 9.37 -11.29
N ARG A 220 2.26 10.37 -12.13
CA ARG A 220 3.53 11.11 -11.98
C ARG A 220 3.61 11.90 -10.68
N GLU A 221 2.50 12.41 -10.18
CA GLU A 221 2.42 13.11 -8.89
C GLU A 221 2.40 12.14 -7.69
N SER A 222 1.86 10.93 -7.88
CA SER A 222 1.79 9.86 -6.88
C SER A 222 3.05 8.99 -6.92
N ARG A 223 4.08 9.37 -6.14
CA ARG A 223 5.36 8.65 -6.09
C ARG A 223 5.22 7.16 -5.75
N ASP A 224 4.22 6.82 -4.94
CA ASP A 224 3.87 5.48 -4.49
C ASP A 224 3.23 4.60 -5.59
N ILE A 225 2.47 5.17 -6.52
CA ILE A 225 2.04 4.41 -7.71
C ILE A 225 3.13 4.44 -8.79
N LEU A 226 3.80 5.58 -8.95
CA LEU A 226 4.82 5.79 -9.98
C LEU A 226 5.93 4.74 -9.90
N TYR A 227 6.44 4.45 -8.70
CA TYR A 227 7.51 3.46 -8.59
C TYR A 227 7.04 2.06 -8.99
N VAL A 228 5.81 1.67 -8.67
CA VAL A 228 5.27 0.35 -9.04
C VAL A 228 5.16 0.26 -10.56
N VAL A 229 4.63 1.30 -11.21
CA VAL A 229 4.53 1.37 -12.67
C VAL A 229 5.90 1.28 -13.33
N LEU A 230 6.87 2.06 -12.85
CA LEU A 230 8.21 2.08 -13.41
C LEU A 230 8.94 0.76 -13.20
N LEU A 231 8.77 0.11 -12.04
CA LEU A 231 9.36 -1.21 -11.77
C LEU A 231 8.81 -2.26 -12.74
N GLU A 232 7.48 -2.36 -12.85
CA GLU A 232 6.84 -3.33 -13.76
C GLU A 232 7.22 -3.10 -15.23
N LEU A 233 7.32 -1.83 -15.66
CA LEU A 233 7.75 -1.47 -17.00
C LEU A 233 9.22 -1.85 -17.23
N SER A 234 10.08 -1.60 -16.25
CA SER A 234 11.51 -1.89 -16.35
C SER A 234 11.78 -3.38 -16.40
N GLU A 235 11.08 -4.19 -15.61
CA GLU A 235 11.13 -5.65 -15.68
C GLU A 235 10.78 -6.13 -17.09
N LEU A 236 9.70 -5.62 -17.67
CA LEU A 236 9.26 -5.99 -19.00
C LEU A 236 10.29 -5.57 -20.07
N LEU A 237 10.83 -4.35 -19.98
CA LEU A 237 11.86 -3.87 -20.90
C LEU A 237 13.15 -4.69 -20.79
N ALA A 238 13.60 -5.03 -19.58
CA ALA A 238 14.77 -5.86 -19.36
C ALA A 238 14.58 -7.27 -19.94
N GLN A 239 13.40 -7.89 -19.74
CA GLN A 239 13.05 -9.18 -20.35
C GLN A 239 13.07 -9.15 -21.89
N GLN A 240 12.84 -7.98 -22.49
CA GLN A 240 12.91 -7.76 -23.94
C GLN A 240 14.32 -7.32 -24.42
N GLY A 241 15.35 -7.32 -23.56
CA GLY A 241 16.70 -6.88 -23.87
C GLY A 241 16.87 -5.36 -23.95
N GLY A 242 15.84 -4.58 -23.60
CA GLY A 242 15.82 -3.12 -23.58
C GLY A 242 16.52 -2.52 -22.35
N PHE A 243 17.74 -2.96 -22.04
CA PHE A 243 18.43 -2.65 -20.78
C PHE A 243 18.66 -1.14 -20.54
N VAL A 244 18.98 -0.38 -21.59
CA VAL A 244 19.20 1.08 -21.48
C VAL A 244 17.91 1.79 -21.03
N SER A 245 16.77 1.45 -21.63
CA SER A 245 15.48 2.03 -21.24
C SER A 245 15.04 1.55 -19.85
N ALA A 246 15.26 0.27 -19.54
CA ALA A 246 14.98 -0.28 -18.22
C ALA A 246 15.77 0.46 -17.13
N GLU A 247 17.06 0.74 -17.35
CA GLU A 247 17.90 1.50 -16.43
C GLU A 247 17.33 2.91 -16.16
N GLN A 248 16.93 3.63 -17.22
CA GLN A 248 16.37 4.98 -17.08
C GLN A 248 15.11 4.99 -16.21
N HIS A 249 14.22 4.01 -16.40
CA HIS A 249 13.01 3.88 -15.60
C HIS A 249 13.32 3.41 -14.17
N LEU A 250 14.29 2.53 -13.97
CA LEU A 250 14.71 2.05 -12.65
C LEU A 250 15.33 3.14 -11.79
N ARG A 251 16.16 4.01 -12.37
CA ARG A 251 16.69 5.17 -11.62
C ARG A 251 15.56 6.07 -11.13
N ARG A 252 14.57 6.35 -11.98
CA ARG A 252 13.36 7.10 -11.60
C ARG A 252 12.55 6.37 -10.52
N ALA A 253 12.48 5.04 -10.56
CA ALA A 253 11.80 4.24 -9.54
C ALA A 253 12.55 4.32 -8.19
N VAL A 254 13.89 4.23 -8.20
CA VAL A 254 14.74 4.43 -7.00
C VAL A 254 14.55 5.84 -6.45
N ASP A 255 14.51 6.87 -7.28
CA ASP A 255 14.28 8.25 -6.82
C ASP A 255 12.88 8.45 -6.24
N ALA A 256 11.85 7.88 -6.86
CA ALA A 256 10.47 7.94 -6.36
C ALA A 256 10.35 7.24 -5.00
N THR A 257 10.91 6.04 -4.87
CA THR A 257 10.88 5.25 -3.62
C THR A 257 11.66 5.92 -2.50
N GLU A 258 12.86 6.45 -2.77
CA GLU A 258 13.63 7.22 -1.80
C GLU A 258 12.92 8.53 -1.41
N GLY A 259 12.23 9.16 -2.37
CA GLY A 259 11.39 10.33 -2.12
C GLY A 259 10.19 10.04 -1.23
N VAL A 260 9.54 8.86 -1.36
CA VAL A 260 8.50 8.41 -0.43
C VAL A 260 9.11 8.14 0.94
N ARG A 261 10.19 7.35 1.00
CA ARG A 261 10.90 7.02 2.25
C ARG A 261 11.28 8.27 3.05
N ALA A 262 11.76 9.33 2.39
CA ALA A 262 12.14 10.58 3.04
C ALA A 262 10.93 11.32 3.68
N THR A 263 9.72 11.11 3.15
CA THR A 263 8.49 11.72 3.69
C THR A 263 7.85 10.91 4.82
N LEU A 264 8.27 9.65 5.01
CA LEU A 264 7.79 8.81 6.11
C LEU A 264 8.39 9.32 7.42
N SER A 265 7.53 9.85 8.29
CA SER A 265 7.94 10.56 9.50
C SER A 265 8.57 9.68 10.60
N THR A 266 8.55 8.37 10.44
CA THR A 266 8.96 7.41 11.47
C THR A 266 9.58 6.17 10.84
N GLU A 267 10.60 5.61 11.49
CA GLU A 267 11.37 4.47 10.99
C GLU A 267 10.54 3.21 10.72
N ALA A 268 9.48 2.97 11.50
CA ALA A 268 8.61 1.80 11.29
C ALA A 268 7.81 1.84 9.98
N ALA A 269 7.42 3.04 9.51
CA ALA A 269 6.77 3.22 8.21
C ALA A 269 7.74 2.95 7.05
N LYS A 270 9.06 3.19 7.25
CA LYS A 270 10.11 2.91 6.26
C LYS A 270 10.33 1.40 6.06
N ILE A 271 10.14 0.60 7.11
CA ILE A 271 10.24 -0.86 7.07
C ILE A 271 9.14 -1.48 6.19
N GLY A 272 7.89 -1.01 6.32
CA GLY A 272 6.77 -1.49 5.51
C GLY A 272 6.92 -1.22 4.00
N PHE A 273 7.57 -0.11 3.65
CA PHE A 273 7.83 0.30 2.26
C PHE A 273 9.07 -0.39 1.64
N SER A 274 9.90 -1.04 2.45
CA SER A 274 11.23 -1.54 2.06
C SER A 274 11.22 -2.61 0.96
N ARG A 275 10.14 -3.41 0.82
CA ARG A 275 10.06 -4.50 -0.17
C ARG A 275 10.13 -3.99 -1.61
N GLY A 276 9.43 -2.88 -1.91
CA GLY A 276 9.46 -2.25 -3.23
C GLY A 276 10.81 -1.59 -3.54
N LEU A 277 11.44 -1.00 -2.51
CA LEU A 277 12.76 -0.40 -2.61
C LEU A 277 13.84 -1.45 -2.95
N GLN A 278 13.82 -2.59 -2.26
CA GLN A 278 14.76 -3.69 -2.52
C GLN A 278 14.60 -4.28 -3.92
N ALA A 279 13.36 -4.44 -4.40
CA ALA A 279 13.09 -4.90 -5.76
C ALA A 279 13.65 -3.94 -6.83
N ALA A 280 13.45 -2.63 -6.66
CA ALA A 280 13.97 -1.63 -7.60
C ALA A 280 15.51 -1.57 -7.61
N TYR A 281 16.16 -1.62 -6.44
CA TYR A 281 17.62 -1.70 -6.37
C TYR A 281 18.13 -3.00 -7.01
N GLY A 282 17.56 -4.15 -6.66
CA GLY A 282 17.99 -5.45 -7.19
C GLY A 282 17.94 -5.50 -8.71
N LEU A 283 16.81 -5.12 -9.30
CA LEU A 283 16.67 -5.11 -10.77
C LEU A 283 17.60 -4.09 -11.43
N LEU A 284 17.82 -2.92 -10.82
CA LEU A 284 18.77 -1.94 -11.36
C LEU A 284 20.20 -2.50 -11.38
N VAL A 285 20.61 -3.22 -10.34
CA VAL A 285 21.92 -3.88 -10.30
C VAL A 285 22.03 -4.92 -11.42
N GLU A 286 21.02 -5.78 -11.58
CA GLU A 286 20.98 -6.77 -12.66
C GLU A 286 21.11 -6.12 -14.04
N VAL A 287 20.30 -5.09 -14.31
CA VAL A 287 20.31 -4.34 -15.58
C VAL A 287 21.64 -3.63 -15.83
N LEU A 288 22.33 -3.14 -14.79
CA LEU A 288 23.64 -2.51 -14.91
C LEU A 288 24.72 -3.56 -15.21
N VAL A 289 24.65 -4.74 -14.60
CA VAL A 289 25.58 -5.85 -14.88
C VAL A 289 25.45 -6.33 -16.32
N GLU A 290 24.23 -6.52 -16.82
CA GLU A 290 23.98 -6.91 -18.22
C GLU A 290 24.52 -5.89 -19.23
N GLN A 291 24.59 -4.61 -18.84
CA GLN A 291 25.19 -3.56 -19.66
C GLN A 291 26.71 -3.42 -19.52
N GLY A 292 27.36 -4.30 -18.74
CA GLY A 292 28.80 -4.20 -18.45
C GLY A 292 29.17 -3.07 -17.48
N LYS A 293 28.18 -2.43 -16.85
CA LYS A 293 28.35 -1.34 -15.87
C LYS A 293 28.47 -1.87 -14.43
N ALA A 294 29.21 -2.97 -14.25
CA ALA A 294 29.26 -3.70 -12.98
C ALA A 294 29.74 -2.84 -11.79
N ARG A 295 30.64 -1.87 -12.02
CA ARG A 295 31.09 -0.93 -10.99
C ARG A 295 29.94 -0.07 -10.45
N GLU A 296 29.11 0.48 -11.35
CA GLU A 296 27.95 1.26 -10.95
C GLU A 296 26.88 0.37 -10.31
N GLY A 297 26.71 -0.85 -10.81
CA GLY A 297 25.86 -1.86 -10.17
C GLY A 297 26.28 -2.12 -8.72
N LEU A 298 27.58 -2.24 -8.44
CA LEU A 298 28.10 -2.40 -7.07
C LEU A 298 27.75 -1.19 -6.18
N GLU A 299 27.86 0.04 -6.70
CA GLU A 299 27.50 1.25 -5.95
C GLU A 299 26.02 1.25 -5.54
N TYR A 300 25.12 0.89 -6.45
CA TYR A 300 23.68 0.74 -6.14
C TYR A 300 23.41 -0.42 -5.18
N ALA A 301 24.13 -1.54 -5.30
CA ALA A 301 24.00 -2.66 -4.38
C ALA A 301 24.40 -2.27 -2.94
N GLU A 302 25.53 -1.59 -2.78
CA GLU A 302 25.99 -1.12 -1.46
C GLU A 302 25.05 -0.07 -0.87
N ARG A 303 24.51 0.83 -1.70
CA ARG A 303 23.47 1.78 -1.27
C ARG A 303 22.21 1.06 -0.78
N GLY A 304 21.71 0.07 -1.52
CA GLY A 304 20.56 -0.74 -1.12
C GLY A 304 20.77 -1.50 0.19
N LYS A 305 21.96 -2.09 0.38
CA LYS A 305 22.37 -2.76 1.64
C LYS A 305 22.43 -1.79 2.81
N ALA A 306 23.04 -0.62 2.62
CA ALA A 306 23.12 0.40 3.67
C ALA A 306 21.71 0.84 4.12
N ARG A 307 20.76 0.97 3.19
CA ARG A 307 19.35 1.27 3.51
C ARG A 307 18.67 0.16 4.30
N ALA A 308 18.81 -1.09 3.87
CA ALA A 308 18.27 -2.24 4.59
C ALA A 308 18.84 -2.37 6.01
N LEU A 309 20.14 -2.09 6.18
CA LEU A 309 20.80 -2.10 7.48
C LEU A 309 20.24 -1.01 8.40
N VAL A 310 20.11 0.21 7.91
CA VAL A 310 19.50 1.32 8.68
C VAL A 310 18.09 0.95 9.10
N ASP A 311 17.27 0.41 8.19
CA ASP A 311 15.90 -0.02 8.51
C ASP A 311 15.86 -1.12 9.59
N THR A 312 16.78 -2.09 9.49
CA THR A 312 16.90 -3.18 10.47
C THR A 312 17.37 -2.70 11.84
N LEU A 313 18.25 -1.71 11.88
CA LEU A 313 18.72 -1.13 13.14
C LEU A 313 17.62 -0.29 13.79
N ALA A 314 16.85 0.43 12.98
CA ALA A 314 15.75 1.26 13.46
C ALA A 314 14.54 0.44 13.94
N SER A 315 14.28 -0.73 13.34
CA SER A 315 13.22 -1.66 13.77
C SER A 315 13.45 -2.26 15.16
N LYS A 316 14.72 -2.36 15.56
CA LYS A 316 15.15 -2.92 16.86
C LYS A 316 15.14 -1.86 17.96
N SER A 317 14.01 -1.19 18.19
CA SER A 317 13.82 -0.26 19.33
C SER A 317 13.82 -0.95 20.71
N VAL A 318 14.81 -1.81 20.96
CA VAL A 318 15.25 -2.39 22.24
C VAL A 318 16.73 -2.08 22.43
N PHE A 319 17.18 -0.88 22.07
CA PHE A 319 18.29 -0.28 22.79
C PHE A 319 17.68 0.39 24.02
N PRO A 320 17.82 -0.18 25.23
CA PRO A 320 17.52 0.60 26.42
C PRO A 320 18.31 1.91 26.29
N ARG A 321 17.64 3.06 26.42
CA ARG A 321 18.23 4.41 26.37
C ARG A 321 19.40 4.64 27.35
N LYS A 322 19.83 3.62 28.10
CA LYS A 322 21.12 3.57 28.77
C LYS A 322 22.19 3.01 27.84
N ARG A 323 23.02 3.94 27.32
CA ARG A 323 24.31 3.73 26.63
C ARG A 323 24.25 3.48 25.11
N LEU A 324 23.66 4.40 24.36
CA LEU A 324 24.34 4.84 23.14
C LEU A 324 25.22 6.02 23.57
N SER A 325 26.53 5.97 23.31
CA SER A 325 27.38 7.13 23.59
C SER A 325 26.93 8.28 22.70
N GLN A 326 27.05 9.52 23.18
CA GLN A 326 26.72 10.72 22.41
C GLN A 326 27.39 10.72 21.04
N ASP A 327 28.58 10.10 20.94
CA ASP A 327 29.34 9.93 19.71
C ASP A 327 28.62 9.07 18.66
N THR A 328 27.97 7.96 19.05
CA THR A 328 27.27 7.09 18.09
C THR A 328 26.01 7.71 17.50
N SER A 329 25.25 8.48 18.29
CA SER A 329 24.10 9.23 17.77
C SER A 329 24.53 10.44 16.93
N ALA A 330 25.65 11.08 17.29
CA ALA A 330 26.23 12.16 16.49
C ALA A 330 26.74 11.65 15.14
N LEU A 331 27.40 10.49 15.10
CA LEU A 331 27.89 9.87 13.86
C LEU A 331 26.75 9.42 12.93
N LEU A 332 25.62 8.95 13.48
CA LEU A 332 24.42 8.63 12.70
C LEU A 332 23.81 9.89 12.06
N LEU A 333 23.70 10.98 12.83
CA LEU A 333 23.23 12.27 12.32
C LEU A 333 24.21 12.90 11.31
N GLU A 334 25.51 12.76 11.54
CA GLU A 334 26.55 13.23 10.61
C GLU A 334 26.53 12.44 9.30
N PHE A 335 26.34 11.12 9.38
CA PHE A 335 26.14 10.26 8.20
C PHE A 335 24.89 10.66 7.42
N GLU A 336 23.76 10.91 8.09
CA GLU A 336 22.53 11.40 7.45
C GLU A 336 22.74 12.76 6.75
N ASN A 337 23.46 13.68 7.38
CA ASN A 337 23.76 15.00 6.82
C ASN A 337 24.70 14.92 5.60
N LEU A 338 25.75 14.09 5.65
CA LEU A 338 26.67 13.89 4.53
C LEU A 338 25.96 13.32 3.28
N GLN A 339 24.93 12.49 3.47
CA GLN A 339 24.13 11.96 2.36
C GLN A 339 23.21 13.00 1.70
N THR A 340 22.84 14.07 2.40
CA THR A 340 22.05 15.17 1.82
C THR A 340 22.91 16.17 1.05
N GLN A 341 24.15 16.39 1.48
CA GLN A 341 25.07 17.34 0.84
C GLN A 341 25.68 16.81 -0.47
N GLY A 342 25.84 15.50 -0.62
CA GLY A 342 26.31 14.86 -1.86
C GLY A 342 25.39 15.03 -3.08
N LYS A 343 24.19 15.61 -2.92
CA LYS A 343 23.27 15.94 -4.02
C LYS A 343 23.48 17.35 -4.62
N SER A 344 24.38 18.15 -4.07
CA SER A 344 24.59 19.56 -4.48
C SER A 344 25.86 19.82 -5.29
N SER A 345 26.58 18.77 -5.72
CA SER A 345 27.88 18.90 -6.40
C SER A 345 28.10 17.89 -7.53
N GLY A 346 27.04 17.55 -8.28
CA GLY A 346 27.10 16.67 -9.45
C GLY A 346 26.30 17.23 -10.61
#